data_AF-A0A1V8M1P1-F1
#
_entry.id   AF-A0A1V8M1P1-F1
#
_cell.length_a   1.000
_cell.length_b   1.000
_cell.length_c   1.000
_cell.angle_alpha   90.00
_cell.angle_beta   90.00
_cell.angle_gamma   90.00
#
_symmetry.space_group_name_H-M   'P 1'
#
loop_
_entity.id
_entity.type
_entity.pdbx_description
1 polymer ?
#
loop_
_entity_poly.entity_id
_entity_poly.type
_entity_poly.pdbx_seq_one_letter_code
_entity_poly.pdbx_strand_id
1 'polypeptide(L)'
;MENNSHLIISYKGDISALVLFCQQQEGDICFPPLPKLSSIVEEQDRVMQSIDLYPTQLIKKLNVQLDLDDDLLVAEPGFYEQVETPKGIVTVYMARFKLLDPPHELMLQRHCKMQNLTALRGGSPTEMALLRKAYSYFMGD
;
A
#
# COMPACT_ATOMS: atom_id res chain seq x y z
N MET A 1 1.85 6.50 -20.75
CA MET A 1 2.96 6.34 -19.79
C MET A 1 2.48 5.34 -18.75
N GLU A 2 3.13 4.18 -18.64
CA GLU A 2 2.82 3.22 -17.56
C GLU A 2 3.09 3.92 -16.22
N ASN A 3 2.15 3.86 -15.29
CA ASN A 3 2.31 4.48 -13.97
C ASN A 3 3.43 3.73 -13.22
N ASN A 4 4.48 4.44 -12.84
CA ASN A 4 5.65 3.88 -12.15
C ASN A 4 5.48 3.89 -10.61
N SER A 5 4.24 3.72 -10.14
CA SER A 5 3.88 3.88 -8.72
C SER A 5 2.81 2.91 -8.28
N HIS A 6 2.94 2.44 -7.04
CA HIS A 6 2.08 1.45 -6.41
C HIS A 6 1.55 2.00 -5.07
N LEU A 7 0.41 1.49 -4.60
CA LEU A 7 -0.16 1.81 -3.29
C LEU A 7 -0.29 0.59 -2.41
N ILE A 8 0.01 0.76 -1.13
CA ILE A 8 -0.49 -0.09 -0.05
C ILE A 8 -1.71 0.59 0.53
N ILE A 9 -2.84 -0.12 0.61
CA ILE A 9 -4.03 0.38 1.31
C ILE A 9 -4.03 -0.17 2.72
N SER A 10 -4.28 0.70 3.69
CA SER A 10 -4.23 0.37 5.11
C SER A 10 -5.42 0.94 5.88
N TYR A 11 -5.65 0.39 7.06
CA TYR A 11 -6.48 0.96 8.10
C TYR A 11 -5.66 0.96 9.40
N LYS A 12 -5.67 2.08 10.11
CA LYS A 12 -5.13 2.21 11.46
C LYS A 12 -6.26 2.71 12.35
N GLY A 13 -6.58 1.97 13.40
CA GLY A 13 -7.56 2.41 14.37
C GLY A 13 -7.03 3.57 15.19
N ASP A 14 -7.86 4.60 15.41
CA ASP A 14 -7.44 5.80 16.16
C ASP A 14 -7.25 5.52 17.66
N ILE A 15 -8.01 4.55 18.21
CA ILE A 15 -8.04 4.23 19.65
C ILE A 15 -7.23 2.96 19.98
N SER A 16 -7.02 2.08 18.99
CA SER A 16 -6.36 0.79 19.19
C SER A 16 -5.06 0.69 18.39
N ALA A 17 -4.17 -0.22 18.79
CA ALA A 17 -2.99 -0.57 18.00
C ALA A 17 -3.33 -1.41 16.74
N LEU A 18 -4.60 -1.50 16.35
CA LEU A 18 -5.03 -2.29 15.21
C LEU A 18 -4.54 -1.63 13.91
N VAL A 19 -3.70 -2.36 13.19
CA VAL A 19 -3.31 -2.05 11.81
C VAL A 19 -3.72 -3.20 10.92
N LEU A 20 -4.44 -2.86 9.85
CA LEU A 20 -4.88 -3.77 8.81
C LEU A 20 -4.36 -3.28 7.47
N PHE A 21 -4.07 -4.21 6.58
CA PHE A 21 -3.70 -3.96 5.21
C PHE A 21 -4.70 -4.64 4.28
N CYS A 22 -4.94 -4.03 3.14
CA CYS A 22 -5.78 -4.59 2.11
C CYS A 22 -5.00 -5.64 1.31
N GLN A 23 -5.57 -6.83 1.20
CA GLN A 23 -5.12 -7.88 0.30
C GLN A 23 -6.10 -8.02 -0.86
N GLN A 24 -5.59 -8.06 -2.08
CA GLN A 24 -6.38 -8.37 -3.28
C GLN A 24 -6.79 -9.85 -3.29
N GLN A 25 -7.74 -10.19 -4.15
CA GLN A 25 -8.20 -11.57 -4.32
C GLN A 25 -7.06 -12.54 -4.65
N GLU A 26 -6.08 -12.12 -5.46
CA GLU A 26 -4.92 -12.91 -5.88
C GLU A 26 -3.81 -12.98 -4.83
N GLY A 27 -3.94 -12.24 -3.72
CA GLY A 27 -3.02 -12.30 -2.58
C GLY A 27 -2.04 -11.13 -2.48
N ASP A 28 -1.90 -10.33 -3.54
CA ASP A 28 -1.03 -9.15 -3.56
C ASP A 28 -1.55 -8.02 -2.65
N ILE A 29 -0.64 -7.19 -2.15
CA ILE A 29 -0.96 -6.05 -1.26
C ILE A 29 -0.72 -4.70 -1.93
N CYS A 30 0.09 -4.67 -2.99
CA CYS A 30 0.35 -3.47 -3.78
C CYS A 30 -0.71 -3.28 -4.87
N PHE A 31 -1.15 -2.05 -5.09
CA PHE A 31 -2.09 -1.67 -6.14
C PHE A 31 -1.40 -0.72 -7.14
N PRO A 32 -1.14 -1.13 -8.40
CA PRO A 32 -1.28 -2.50 -8.92
C PRO A 32 -0.26 -3.47 -8.27
N PRO A 33 -0.38 -4.81 -8.46
CA PRO A 33 0.59 -5.77 -7.94
C PRO A 33 2.03 -5.50 -8.37
N LEU A 34 2.99 -5.87 -7.53
CA LEU A 34 4.41 -5.80 -7.88
C LEU A 34 4.82 -6.99 -8.76
N PRO A 35 5.73 -6.80 -9.73
CA PRO A 35 6.33 -7.93 -10.45
C PRO A 35 7.01 -8.92 -9.50
N LYS A 36 7.01 -10.23 -9.84
CA LYS A 36 7.58 -11.29 -8.99
C LYS A 36 9.06 -11.10 -8.64
N LEU A 37 9.84 -10.54 -9.57
CA LEU A 37 11.28 -10.32 -9.41
C LEU A 37 11.60 -8.92 -8.88
N SER A 38 10.74 -8.40 -8.01
CA SER A 38 10.97 -7.09 -7.39
C SER A 38 11.73 -7.22 -6.08
N SER A 39 12.53 -6.21 -5.71
CA SER A 39 13.28 -6.13 -4.45
C SER A 39 13.21 -4.73 -3.86
N ILE A 40 13.22 -4.61 -2.53
CA ILE A 40 13.28 -3.30 -1.87
C ILE A 40 14.65 -2.68 -2.14
N VAL A 41 14.66 -1.38 -2.48
CA VAL A 41 15.88 -0.58 -2.55
C VAL A 41 16.28 -0.18 -1.14
N GLU A 42 17.51 -0.53 -0.76
CA GLU A 42 18.08 -0.15 0.53
C GLU A 42 18.20 1.37 0.66
N GLU A 43 18.11 1.89 1.88
CA GLU A 43 17.98 3.32 2.14
C GLU A 43 19.13 4.15 1.53
N GLN A 44 20.35 3.61 1.59
CA GLN A 44 21.57 4.22 1.04
C GLN A 44 21.59 4.29 -0.49
N ASP A 45 20.83 3.44 -1.17
CA ASP A 45 20.79 3.30 -2.63
C ASP A 45 19.54 3.98 -3.23
N ARG A 46 18.74 4.64 -2.40
CA ARG A 46 17.54 5.37 -2.85
C ARG A 46 17.93 6.54 -3.73
N VAL A 47 17.28 6.64 -4.87
CA VAL A 47 17.44 7.77 -5.80
C VAL A 47 16.45 8.88 -5.46
N MET A 48 16.87 10.13 -5.62
CA MET A 48 15.96 11.27 -5.44
C MET A 48 14.82 11.19 -6.46
N GLN A 49 13.58 11.19 -5.99
CA GLN A 49 12.42 10.99 -6.87
C GLN A 49 12.27 12.12 -7.89
N SER A 50 12.11 11.73 -9.16
CA SER A 50 11.39 12.55 -10.14
C SER A 50 9.90 12.53 -9.76
N ILE A 51 9.30 13.72 -9.62
CA ILE A 51 7.95 13.94 -9.08
C ILE A 51 6.90 13.59 -10.16
N ASP A 52 6.91 12.37 -10.69
CA ASP A 52 6.11 12.07 -11.87
C ASP A 52 4.63 11.80 -11.55
N LEU A 53 4.28 11.44 -10.30
CA LEU A 53 2.89 11.25 -9.84
C LEU A 53 2.75 11.46 -8.32
N TYR A 54 1.90 12.41 -7.92
CA TYR A 54 1.57 12.62 -6.50
C TYR A 54 0.61 11.54 -5.98
N PRO A 55 0.75 11.06 -4.73
CA PRO A 55 -0.12 10.04 -4.12
C PRO A 55 -1.62 10.30 -4.29
N THR A 56 -2.05 11.56 -4.27
CA THR A 56 -3.45 11.96 -4.47
C THR A 56 -4.02 11.53 -5.82
N GLN A 57 -3.23 11.60 -6.90
CA GLN A 57 -3.69 11.15 -8.22
C GLN A 57 -3.83 9.63 -8.29
N LEU A 58 -2.92 8.91 -7.60
CA LEU A 58 -2.94 7.46 -7.53
C LEU A 58 -4.14 6.97 -6.72
N ILE A 59 -4.45 7.64 -5.61
CA ILE A 59 -5.65 7.36 -4.80
C ILE A 59 -6.92 7.61 -5.61
N LYS A 60 -7.03 8.71 -6.36
CA LYS A 60 -8.22 8.96 -7.21
C LYS A 60 -8.43 7.85 -8.25
N LYS A 61 -7.36 7.42 -8.92
CA LYS A 61 -7.44 6.29 -9.88
C LYS A 61 -7.88 5.00 -9.18
N LEU A 62 -7.36 4.75 -7.99
CA LEU A 62 -7.68 3.58 -7.19
C LEU A 62 -9.13 3.60 -6.66
N ASN A 63 -9.63 4.76 -6.25
CA ASN A 63 -11.02 4.95 -5.83
C ASN A 63 -11.97 4.58 -6.98
N VAL A 64 -11.69 5.03 -8.21
CA VAL A 64 -12.47 4.63 -9.39
C VAL A 64 -12.37 3.12 -9.64
N GLN A 65 -11.18 2.53 -9.53
CA GLN A 65 -10.98 1.10 -9.77
C GLN A 65 -11.71 0.22 -8.75
N LEU A 66 -11.69 0.61 -7.48
CA LEU A 66 -12.35 -0.11 -6.39
C LEU A 66 -13.78 0.38 -6.15
N ASP A 67 -14.25 1.37 -6.91
CA ASP A 67 -15.51 2.11 -6.76
C ASP A 67 -15.77 2.52 -5.30
N LEU A 68 -14.77 3.22 -4.73
CA LEU A 68 -14.80 3.83 -3.40
C LEU A 68 -15.11 5.33 -3.51
N ASP A 69 -15.69 5.89 -2.44
CA ASP A 69 -15.88 7.33 -2.32
C ASP A 69 -14.54 8.09 -2.32
N ASP A 70 -14.50 9.24 -2.98
CA ASP A 70 -13.27 9.99 -3.24
C ASP A 70 -12.49 10.39 -1.98
N ASP A 71 -13.19 10.61 -0.87
CA ASP A 71 -12.61 11.07 0.40
C ASP A 71 -12.34 9.94 1.41
N LEU A 72 -12.58 8.68 1.02
CA LEU A 72 -12.49 7.55 1.94
C LEU A 72 -11.03 7.18 2.27
N LEU A 73 -10.14 7.38 1.31
CA LEU A 73 -8.71 7.13 1.40
C LEU A 73 -7.91 8.44 1.41
N VAL A 74 -6.91 8.52 2.28
CA VAL A 74 -5.94 9.62 2.33
C VAL A 74 -4.53 9.10 2.16
N ALA A 75 -3.67 9.90 1.55
CA ALA A 75 -2.25 9.57 1.46
C ALA A 75 -1.59 9.67 2.84
N GLU A 76 -0.67 8.76 3.14
CA GLU A 76 0.19 8.81 4.32
C GLU A 76 1.51 9.48 3.94
N PRO A 77 1.67 10.80 4.17
CA PRO A 77 2.71 11.62 3.52
C PRO A 77 4.13 11.27 3.95
N GLY A 78 4.32 10.61 5.09
CA GLY A 78 5.63 10.21 5.58
C GLY A 78 6.07 8.82 5.13
N PHE A 79 5.22 8.09 4.39
CA PHE A 79 5.54 6.74 3.96
C PHE A 79 5.74 6.66 2.44
N TYR A 80 6.94 6.26 2.05
CA TYR A 80 7.24 5.80 0.70
C TYR A 80 8.42 4.85 0.72
N GLU A 81 8.41 3.88 -0.18
CA GLU A 81 9.49 2.91 -0.37
C GLU A 81 9.83 2.80 -1.86
N GLN A 82 11.11 2.63 -2.18
CA GLN A 82 11.55 2.36 -3.55
C GLN A 82 11.73 0.86 -3.72
N VAL A 83 11.27 0.36 -4.86
CA VAL A 83 11.33 -1.05 -5.22
C VAL A 83 11.97 -1.15 -6.58
N GLU A 84 13.05 -1.91 -6.69
CA GLU A 84 13.63 -2.27 -7.96
C GLU A 84 12.78 -3.36 -8.60
N THR A 85 12.43 -3.17 -9.87
CA THR A 85 11.70 -4.13 -10.68
C THR A 85 12.46 -4.40 -11.97
N PRO A 86 12.13 -5.47 -12.72
CA PRO A 86 12.74 -5.70 -14.04
C PRO A 86 12.55 -4.57 -15.06
N LYS A 87 11.59 -3.66 -14.82
CA LYS A 87 11.30 -2.49 -15.68
C LYS A 87 11.95 -1.20 -15.16
N GLY A 88 12.63 -1.24 -14.02
CA GLY A 88 13.20 -0.08 -13.34
C GLY A 88 12.68 0.10 -11.92
N ILE A 89 13.14 1.17 -11.26
CA ILE A 89 12.74 1.51 -9.89
C ILE A 89 11.34 2.12 -9.91
N VAL A 90 10.42 1.54 -9.13
CA VAL A 90 9.08 2.07 -8.85
C VAL A 90 9.03 2.64 -7.43
N THR A 91 8.02 3.46 -7.15
CA THR A 91 7.75 3.91 -5.77
C THR A 91 6.45 3.33 -5.26
N VAL A 92 6.49 2.83 -4.02
CA VAL A 92 5.33 2.35 -3.27
C VAL A 92 4.96 3.40 -2.24
N TYR A 93 3.76 3.93 -2.35
CA TYR A 93 3.15 4.85 -1.38
C TYR A 93 2.16 4.09 -0.49
N MET A 94 1.70 4.74 0.57
CA MET A 94 0.63 4.21 1.41
C MET A 94 -0.56 5.15 1.44
N ALA A 95 -1.75 4.56 1.37
CA ALA A 95 -3.02 5.22 1.62
C ALA A 95 -3.71 4.59 2.83
N ARG A 96 -4.45 5.38 3.59
CA ARG A 96 -5.19 4.94 4.78
C ARG A 96 -6.66 5.31 4.69
N PHE A 97 -7.51 4.42 5.18
CA PHE A 97 -8.93 4.71 5.42
C PHE A 97 -9.14 5.76 6.51
N LYS A 98 -10.02 6.74 6.27
CA LYS A 98 -10.47 7.73 7.27
C LYS A 98 -11.64 7.25 8.15
N LEU A 99 -11.93 5.96 8.14
CA LEU A 99 -13.08 5.38 8.84
C LEU A 99 -12.77 5.14 10.32
N LEU A 100 -13.80 5.22 11.16
CA LEU A 100 -13.70 4.89 12.57
C LEU A 100 -13.57 3.38 12.81
N ASP A 101 -14.28 2.58 12.00
CA ASP A 101 -14.31 1.13 12.07
C ASP A 101 -13.54 0.50 10.89
N PRO A 102 -12.95 -0.70 11.09
CA PRO A 102 -12.31 -1.45 10.01
C PRO A 102 -13.26 -1.74 8.84
N PRO A 103 -12.90 -1.41 7.58
CA PRO A 103 -13.77 -1.56 6.41
C PRO A 103 -13.81 -3.00 5.86
N HIS A 104 -14.03 -4.01 6.72
CA HIS A 104 -14.05 -5.41 6.29
C HIS A 104 -15.15 -5.69 5.26
N GLU A 105 -16.39 -5.28 5.53
CA GLU A 105 -17.53 -5.54 4.64
C GLU A 105 -17.40 -4.79 3.32
N LEU A 106 -17.02 -3.51 3.40
CA LEU A 106 -16.79 -2.67 2.23
C LEU A 106 -15.76 -3.30 1.29
N MET A 107 -14.59 -3.69 1.83
CA MET A 107 -13.52 -4.25 0.99
C MET A 107 -13.86 -5.66 0.50
N LEU A 108 -14.61 -6.45 1.27
CA LEU A 108 -15.08 -7.77 0.82
C LEU A 108 -15.96 -7.66 -0.42
N GLN A 109 -16.83 -6.66 -0.50
CA GLN A 109 -17.63 -6.36 -1.70
C GLN A 109 -16.76 -5.99 -2.91
N ARG A 110 -15.51 -5.55 -2.68
CA ARG A 110 -14.51 -5.22 -3.72
C ARG A 110 -13.51 -6.34 -3.96
N HIS A 111 -13.86 -7.56 -3.60
CA HIS A 111 -13.01 -8.75 -3.70
C HIS A 111 -11.66 -8.63 -2.97
N CYS A 112 -11.60 -7.76 -1.97
CA CYS A 112 -10.42 -7.52 -1.15
C CYS A 112 -10.67 -7.95 0.29
N LYS A 113 -9.61 -8.21 1.04
CA LYS A 113 -9.68 -8.56 2.46
C LYS A 113 -8.82 -7.61 3.28
N MET A 114 -9.38 -7.04 4.34
CA MET A 114 -8.60 -6.31 5.34
C MET A 114 -8.01 -7.30 6.34
N GLN A 115 -6.69 -7.39 6.41
CA GLN A 115 -5.98 -8.38 7.21
C GLN A 115 -4.83 -7.76 8.02
N ASN A 116 -4.57 -8.29 9.19
CA ASN A 116 -3.40 -7.89 9.97
C ASN A 116 -2.10 -8.48 9.38
N LEU A 117 -0.95 -7.93 9.78
CA LEU A 117 0.36 -8.37 9.30
C LEU A 117 0.61 -9.89 9.48
N THR A 118 0.07 -10.48 10.55
CA THR A 118 0.28 -11.91 10.83
C THR A 118 -0.53 -12.84 9.93
N ALA A 119 -1.70 -12.39 9.47
CA ALA A 119 -2.55 -13.14 8.54
C ALA A 119 -2.02 -13.09 7.11
N LEU A 120 -1.27 -12.03 6.75
CA LEU A 120 -0.65 -11.85 5.43
C LEU A 120 0.66 -12.62 5.24
N ARG A 121 1.10 -13.39 6.25
CA ARG A 121 2.32 -14.19 6.16
C ARG A 121 2.25 -15.15 4.97
N GLY A 122 3.36 -15.26 4.24
CA GLY A 122 3.49 -16.16 3.08
C GLY A 122 3.30 -15.49 1.72
N GLY A 123 3.03 -14.18 1.69
CA GLY A 123 3.11 -13.38 0.46
C GLY A 123 4.52 -13.23 -0.09
N SER A 124 4.67 -12.48 -1.18
CA SER A 124 5.96 -12.14 -1.79
C SER A 124 6.94 -11.60 -0.75
N PRO A 125 8.24 -12.01 -0.76
CA PRO A 125 9.22 -11.49 0.20
C PRO A 125 9.30 -9.96 0.21
N THR A 126 9.19 -9.34 -0.96
CA THR A 126 9.24 -7.88 -1.14
C THR A 126 8.02 -7.21 -0.57
N GLU A 127 6.82 -7.75 -0.83
CA GLU A 127 5.59 -7.24 -0.23
C GLU A 127 5.57 -7.43 1.29
N MET A 128 6.08 -8.56 1.80
CA MET A 128 6.21 -8.79 3.23
C MET A 128 7.17 -7.80 3.89
N ALA A 129 8.26 -7.43 3.23
CA ALA A 129 9.18 -6.43 3.72
C ALA A 129 8.56 -5.03 3.71
N LEU A 130 7.77 -4.70 2.67
CA LEU A 130 7.00 -3.45 2.60
C LEU A 130 5.95 -3.37 3.71
N LEU A 131 5.18 -4.44 3.95
CA LEU A 131 4.18 -4.51 5.01
C LEU A 131 4.80 -4.33 6.40
N ARG A 132 5.99 -4.90 6.65
CA ARG A 132 6.72 -4.70 7.90
C ARG A 132 7.12 -3.24 8.09
N LYS A 133 7.69 -2.61 7.05
CA LYS A 133 8.05 -1.18 7.08
C LYS A 133 6.81 -0.29 7.30
N ALA A 134 5.70 -0.58 6.63
CA ALA A 134 4.45 0.15 6.80
C ALA A 134 3.86 -0.02 8.21
N TYR A 135 3.97 -1.22 8.78
CA TYR A 135 3.57 -1.47 10.16
C TYR A 135 4.44 -0.70 11.16
N SER A 136 5.77 -0.76 11.02
CA SER A 136 6.72 0.00 11.85
C SER A 136 6.46 1.51 11.77
N TYR A 137 6.21 2.04 10.57
CA TYR A 137 5.83 3.43 10.37
C TYR A 137 4.60 3.84 11.23
N PHE A 138 3.57 2.98 11.28
CA PHE A 138 2.38 3.26 12.10
C PHE A 138 2.57 3.05 13.61
N MET A 139 3.58 2.28 14.01
CA MET A 139 3.91 2.06 15.43
C MET A 139 4.94 3.05 15.96
N GLY A 140 5.68 3.73 15.08
CA GLY A 140 6.76 4.64 15.46
C GLY A 140 8.06 3.91 15.82
N ASP A 141 8.27 2.72 15.24
CA ASP A 141 9.46 1.88 15.41
C ASP A 141 10.54 2.19 14.37
#